data_AF-A0A8T6CPM8-F1
#
_entry.id   AF-A0A8T6CPM8-F1
#
_cell.length_a   1.000
_cell.length_b   1.000
_cell.length_c   1.000
_cell.angle_alpha   90.00
_cell.angle_beta   90.00
_cell.angle_gamma   90.00
#
_symmetry.space_group_name_H-M   'P 1'
#
loop_
_entity.id
_entity.type
_entity.pdbx_description
1 polymer ?
#
loop_
_entity_poly.entity_id
_entity_poly.type
_entity_poly.pdbx_seq_one_letter_code
_entity_poly.pdbx_strand_id
1 'polypeptide(L)' 'MRTNIEIDQDLVKEAQQLSKIKTKKALVHQALLEFVSNRKRLDLRELEGSNLIDDDYDYKAMRQSGA' A
#
# COMPACT_ATOMS: atom_id res chain seq x y z
N MET A 1 -15.21 -15.73 8.87
CA MET A 1 -16.46 -15.13 9.40
C MET A 1 -17.39 -14.83 8.24
N ARG A 2 -18.70 -15.09 8.37
CA ARG A 2 -19.71 -14.70 7.38
C ARG A 2 -20.42 -13.46 7.90
N THR A 3 -20.32 -12.37 7.16
CA THR A 3 -20.88 -11.08 7.55
C THR A 3 -21.74 -10.58 6.40
N ASN A 4 -22.97 -10.18 6.70
CA ASN A 4 -23.82 -9.51 5.73
C ASN A 4 -23.55 -8.01 5.87
N ILE A 5 -23.08 -7.40 4.78
CA ILE A 5 -22.79 -5.97 4.69
C ILE A 5 -23.37 -5.46 3.38
N GLU A 6 -23.93 -4.26 3.41
CA GLU A 6 -24.37 -3.56 2.22
C GLU A 6 -23.17 -2.85 1.61
N ILE A 7 -22.94 -3.08 0.31
CA ILE A 7 -21.83 -2.49 -0.44
C ILE A 7 -22.41 -1.95 -1.74
N ASP A 8 -21.97 -0.74 -2.11
CA ASP A 8 -22.29 -0.12 -3.39
C ASP A 8 -21.87 -1.03 -4.57
N GLN A 9 -22.82 -1.31 -5.47
CA GLN A 9 -22.56 -2.21 -6.59
C GLN A 9 -21.66 -1.60 -7.67
N ASP A 10 -21.73 -0.29 -7.87
CA ASP A 10 -20.94 0.39 -8.88
C ASP A 10 -19.49 0.50 -8.42
N LEU A 11 -19.26 0.74 -7.12
CA LEU A 11 -17.93 0.63 -6.51
C LEU A 11 -17.34 -0.79 -6.68
N VAL A 12 -18.15 -1.83 -6.46
CA VAL A 12 -17.69 -3.22 -6.65
C VAL A 12 -17.32 -3.48 -8.10
N LYS A 13 -18.12 -3.02 -9.07
CA LYS A 13 -17.81 -3.19 -10.49
C LYS A 13 -16.51 -2.49 -10.87
N GLU A 14 -16.31 -1.25 -10.44
CA GLU A 14 -15.09 -0.49 -10.69
C GLU A 14 -13.88 -1.21 -10.10
N ALA A 15 -13.97 -1.63 -8.84
CA ALA A 15 -12.89 -2.37 -8.19
C ALA A 15 -12.61 -3.72 -8.86
N GLN A 16 -13.62 -4.41 -9.41
CA GLN A 16 -13.42 -5.64 -10.20
C GLN A 16 -12.73 -5.36 -11.54
N GLN A 17 -13.06 -4.26 -12.21
CA GLN A 17 -12.41 -3.86 -13.46
C GLN A 17 -10.93 -3.53 -13.23
N LEU A 18 -10.61 -2.80 -12.16
CA LEU A 18 -9.25 -2.40 -11.81
C LEU A 18 -8.39 -3.59 -11.34
N SER A 19 -8.94 -4.44 -10.47
CA SER A 19 -8.20 -5.56 -9.86
C SER A 19 -8.19 -6.83 -10.73
N LYS A 20 -9.07 -6.94 -11.74
CA LYS A 20 -9.33 -8.15 -12.54
C LYS A 20 -9.80 -9.36 -11.71
N ILE A 21 -10.29 -9.14 -10.49
CA ILE A 21 -10.76 -10.20 -9.59
C ILE A 21 -12.21 -10.58 -9.91
N LYS A 22 -12.44 -11.88 -10.18
CA LYS A 22 -13.75 -12.39 -10.59
C LYS A 22 -14.77 -12.54 -9.45
N THR A 23 -14.31 -12.73 -8.21
CA THR A 23 -15.21 -13.03 -7.09
C THR A 23 -15.27 -11.88 -6.09
N LYS A 24 -16.49 -11.56 -5.63
CA LYS A 24 -16.72 -10.51 -4.61
C LYS A 24 -15.95 -10.80 -3.31
N LYS A 25 -15.86 -12.07 -2.91
CA LYS A 25 -15.10 -12.49 -1.72
C LYS A 25 -13.61 -12.15 -1.85
N ALA A 26 -12.99 -12.54 -2.96
CA ALA A 26 -11.56 -12.28 -3.16
C ALA A 26 -11.28 -10.78 -3.31
N LEU A 27 -12.20 -10.03 -3.95
CA LEU A 27 -12.10 -8.59 -4.08
C LEU A 27 -12.10 -7.89 -2.72
N VAL A 28 -13.07 -8.22 -1.86
CA VAL A 28 -13.17 -7.65 -0.51
C VAL A 28 -11.96 -8.03 0.33
N HIS A 29 -11.49 -9.28 0.23
CA HIS A 29 -10.28 -9.71 0.94
C HIS A 29 -9.04 -8.92 0.50
N GLN A 30 -8.84 -8.77 -0.81
CA GLN A 30 -7.72 -8.00 -1.36
C GLN A 30 -7.79 -6.53 -0.92
N ALA A 31 -8.96 -5.91 -1.01
CA ALA A 31 -9.16 -4.52 -0.58
C ALA A 31 -8.82 -4.31 0.90
N LEU A 32 -9.18 -5.26 1.77
CA LEU A 32 -8.83 -5.22 3.19
C LEU A 32 -7.32 -5.36 3.42
N LEU A 33 -6.65 -6.26 2.68
CA LEU A 33 -5.19 -6.40 2.77
C LEU A 33 -4.49 -5.10 2.37
N GLU A 34 -4.89 -4.48 1.27
CA GLU A 34 -4.34 -3.21 0.80
C GLU A 34 -4.63 -2.07 1.78
N PHE A 35 -5.83 -2.02 2.35
CA PHE A 35 -6.21 -1.03 3.36
C PHE A 35 -5.34 -1.11 4.61
N VAL A 36 -5.07 -2.33 5.09
CA VAL A 36 -4.19 -2.57 6.25
C VAL A 36 -2.75 -2.25 5.87
N SER A 37 -2.27 -2.73 4.73
CA SER A 37 -0.90 -2.49 4.25
C SER A 37 -0.61 -0.99 4.09
N ASN A 38 -1.53 -0.24 3.47
CA ASN A 38 -1.41 1.20 3.29
C ASN A 38 -1.37 1.95 4.63
N ARG A 39 -2.14 1.52 5.62
CA ARG A 39 -2.09 2.12 6.96
C ARG A 39 -0.84 1.75 7.75
N LYS A 40 -0.35 0.52 7.62
CA LYS A 40 0.93 0.10 8.21
C LYS A 40 2.11 0.87 7.62
N ARG A 41 2.10 1.11 6.31
CA ARG A 41 3.14 1.91 5.63
C ARG A 41 3.18 3.38 6.05
N LEU A 42 2.06 3.93 6.52
CA LEU A 42 2.02 5.30 7.05
C LEU A 42 2.65 5.42 8.43
N ASP A 43 2.96 4.30 9.11
CA ASP A 43 3.71 4.29 10.35
C ASP A 43 5.22 4.44 10.10
N LEU A 44 5.59 5.51 9.38
CA LEU A 44 6.99 5.94 9.21
C LEU A 44 7.69 6.20 10.55
N ARG A 45 6.91 6.31 11.64
CA ARG A 45 7.40 6.41 13.02
C ARG A 45 8.14 5.14 13.45
N GLU A 46 7.82 3.97 12.92
CA GLU A 46 8.61 2.74 13.16
C GLU A 46 9.96 2.76 12.42
N LEU A 47 10.10 3.62 11.39
CA LEU A 47 11.37 3.82 10.69
C LEU A 47 12.25 4.86 11.41
N GLU A 48 11.69 5.66 12.32
CA GLU A 48 12.44 6.61 13.15
C GLU A 48 13.35 5.81 14.11
N GLY A 49 14.65 5.77 13.81
CA GLY A 49 15.64 4.96 14.54
C GLY A 49 16.06 3.66 13.83
N SER A 50 15.48 3.35 12.68
CA SER A 50 16.01 2.30 11.80
C SER A 50 17.19 2.86 11.00
N ASN A 51 18.37 2.23 11.12
CA ASN A 51 19.63 2.59 10.40
C ASN A 51 19.51 2.25 8.89
N LEU A 52 18.51 2.82 8.21
CA LEU A 52 18.21 2.57 6.80
C LEU A 52 19.09 3.38 5.85
N ILE A 53 19.88 4.30 6.38
CA ILE A 53 20.87 5.08 5.66
C ILE A 53 22.24 4.59 6.16
N ASP A 54 23.10 4.23 5.22
CA ASP A 54 24.49 3.87 5.52
C ASP A 54 25.20 5.08 6.11
N ASP A 55 26.02 4.89 7.15
CA ASP A 55 26.71 6.00 7.83
C ASP A 55 27.64 6.74 6.85
N ASP A 56 28.11 6.05 5.81
CA ASP A 56 28.97 6.58 4.74
C ASP A 56 28.18 7.13 3.53
N TYR A 57 26.86 7.30 3.64
CA TYR A 57 26.03 7.79 2.53
C TYR A 57 26.22 9.30 2.24
N ASP A 58 27.04 9.63 1.25
CA ASP A 58 27.25 11.02 0.79
C ASP A 58 26.30 11.44 -0.34
N TYR A 59 25.16 12.02 0.05
CA TYR A 59 24.18 12.62 -0.87
C TYR A 59 24.69 13.86 -1.63
N LYS A 60 25.82 14.47 -1.25
CA LYS A 60 26.42 15.61 -1.96
C LYS A 60 27.27 15.15 -3.14
N ALA A 61 27.98 14.03 -3.01
CA ALA A 61 28.74 13.44 -4.12
C ALA A 61 27.86 13.12 -5.33
N MET A 62 26.63 12.65 -5.11
CA MET A 62 25.67 12.35 -6.18
C MET A 62 25.11 13.59 -6.90
N ARG A 63 25.13 14.78 -6.28
CA ARG A 63 24.66 16.02 -6.92
C ARG A 63 25.72 16.72 -7.77
N GLN A 64 26.99 16.37 -7.58
CA GLN A 64 28.10 16.98 -8.32
C GLN A 64 28.40 16.28 -9.65
N SER A 65 27.96 15.03 -9.84
CA SER A 65 28.15 14.24 -11.07
C SER A 65 27.08 14.48 -12.14
N GLY A 66 26.13 15.40 -11.90
CA GLY A 66 25.06 15.78 -12.83
C GLY A 66 25.29 17.09 -13.58
N ALA A 67 26.55 17.50 -13.78
CA ALA A 67 26.94 18.68 -14.56
C ALA A 67 27.81 18.29 -15.75
#